data_AF-A0A164V125-F1
#
_entry.id   AF-A0A164V125-F1
#
_cell.length_a   1.000
_cell.length_b   1.000
_cell.length_c   1.000
_cell.angle_alpha   90.00
_cell.angle_beta   90.00
_cell.angle_gamma   90.00
#
_symmetry.space_group_name_H-M   'P 1'
#
loop_
_entity.id
_entity.type
_entity.pdbx_description
1 polymer ?
#
loop_
_entity_poly.entity_id
_entity_poly.type
_entity_poly.pdbx_seq_one_letter_code
_entity_poly.pdbx_strand_id
1 'polypeptide(L)'
;MFDKTSSTSVASTGDAMDICPNVSRKEISTTSLDTPYASMVKTTDRAQSQAEAAFPDYLNCILSLGPNFLPVDRVRFRRGIPSGISVKTLHAERSGVPLVLEGVHEETEWEADVFCVQELLRDQGKTPVETQLNETHKITTARGWLTECAYCATAGCPLRQDTLNITCPSRWREWLGSDALPQEIIPCGPNDLLDCVPSQFLSIAPTCDIRLGNSVSYMDRSVTVQHHLMVSSEPRASIIWIIVPVSSADSLVQYCRLKGEELDLGKTRVSIEDLVHAKCQVYVTEQKFGDLLLVPPNCFHQALNTNGMTINIVWSRMTIAGIKFSLHSQLDIYRRVCRPDSLRIKIVTFFATETLAAKLSAPESAFYMEEKDELALLLTFLKEVLVEEWSSECQKTPCAGLPWLFNHGGGVIGLAESASCLYDCSFCGASIFQSFFQCTGGCILPSKRNTLPLFCIGCVAEGRSCKCGQLMPMQCCNFQELLNVYNLAASYLDILPINDM
;
A
#
# COMPACT_ATOMS: atom_id res chain seq x y z
N MET A 1 61.33 27.67 5.09
CA MET A 1 62.27 28.80 5.04
C MET A 1 61.76 29.73 3.94
N PHE A 2 61.24 30.90 4.34
CA PHE A 2 60.70 32.01 3.53
C PHE A 2 59.48 31.68 2.64
N ASP A 3 58.22 31.97 2.99
CA ASP A 3 57.59 33.14 3.64
C ASP A 3 57.58 34.39 2.74
N LYS A 4 56.38 34.82 2.31
CA LYS A 4 55.90 36.22 2.43
C LYS A 4 54.44 36.43 2.00
N THR A 5 53.68 36.77 3.02
CA THR A 5 52.42 37.51 3.10
C THR A 5 52.48 38.96 2.58
N SER A 6 51.34 39.48 2.10
CA SER A 6 50.80 40.84 2.37
C SER A 6 49.43 40.97 1.67
N SER A 7 48.27 41.07 2.34
CA SER A 7 47.71 42.26 3.05
C SER A 7 47.53 43.45 2.08
N THR A 8 46.40 44.17 1.97
CA THR A 8 45.47 44.68 3.00
C THR A 8 44.21 45.28 2.34
N SER A 9 43.15 45.33 3.14
CA SER A 9 41.85 46.01 3.04
C SER A 9 41.82 47.49 2.61
N VAL A 10 40.70 47.92 2.02
CA VAL A 10 40.04 49.22 2.30
C VAL A 10 38.51 49.07 2.18
N ALA A 11 37.79 49.63 3.16
CA ALA A 11 36.34 49.67 3.28
C ALA A 11 35.73 50.90 2.58
N SER A 12 34.45 50.83 2.18
CA SER A 12 33.54 51.99 2.26
C SER A 12 32.07 51.58 2.28
N THR A 13 31.31 52.37 3.04
CA THR A 13 29.91 52.31 3.47
C THR A 13 28.91 52.90 2.46
N GLY A 14 27.62 52.60 2.65
CA GLY A 14 26.44 53.26 2.05
C GLY A 14 25.71 52.35 1.07
N ASP A 15 24.38 52.19 1.02
CA ASP A 15 23.24 52.86 1.64
C ASP A 15 22.03 51.89 1.59
N ALA A 16 21.07 52.08 2.50
CA ALA A 16 19.75 51.48 2.41
C ALA A 16 18.89 52.25 1.40
N MET A 17 18.10 51.54 0.57
CA MET A 17 16.78 52.02 0.09
C MET A 17 15.99 50.91 -0.63
N ASP A 18 14.77 50.69 -0.11
CA ASP A 18 13.59 50.13 -0.81
C ASP A 18 13.48 50.62 -2.25
N ILE A 19 13.06 49.75 -3.19
CA ILE A 19 11.97 50.03 -4.15
C ILE A 19 11.33 48.70 -4.62
N CYS A 20 10.16 48.38 -4.06
CA CYS A 20 9.11 47.60 -4.74
C CYS A 20 8.60 48.37 -5.96
N PRO A 21 8.42 47.76 -7.14
CA PRO A 21 7.44 48.25 -8.09
C PRO A 21 6.06 47.70 -7.73
N ASN A 22 5.18 48.60 -7.29
CA ASN A 22 3.74 48.43 -7.34
C ASN A 22 3.33 48.01 -8.77
N VAL A 23 2.95 46.74 -8.95
CA VAL A 23 2.12 46.33 -10.09
C VAL A 23 0.74 46.03 -9.53
N SER A 24 -0.21 46.84 -9.97
CA SER A 24 -1.59 46.82 -9.54
C SER A 24 -2.22 45.44 -9.73
N ARG A 25 -3.17 45.12 -8.83
CA ARG A 25 -4.20 44.10 -9.04
C ARG A 25 -4.80 44.27 -10.44
N LYS A 26 -4.31 43.49 -11.40
CA LYS A 26 -5.07 43.11 -12.57
C LYS A 26 -5.66 41.75 -12.26
N GLU A 27 -6.98 41.74 -12.20
CA GLU A 27 -7.82 40.55 -12.29
C GLU A 27 -7.21 39.58 -13.32
N ILE A 28 -6.74 38.43 -12.85
CA ILE A 28 -6.42 37.32 -13.74
C ILE A 28 -7.77 36.79 -14.19
N SER A 29 -8.17 37.20 -15.39
CA SER A 29 -9.38 36.68 -16.02
C SER A 29 -9.21 35.17 -16.22
N THR A 30 -10.14 34.40 -15.69
CA THR A 30 -10.22 32.93 -15.76
C THR A 30 -10.64 32.43 -17.16
N THR A 31 -10.15 33.07 -18.21
CA THR A 31 -10.55 32.79 -19.59
C THR A 31 -9.34 32.38 -20.42
N SER A 32 -9.06 31.07 -20.44
CA SER A 32 -8.57 30.29 -21.60
C SER A 32 -7.73 29.09 -21.16
N LEU A 33 -8.40 28.07 -20.64
CA LEU A 33 -7.93 26.68 -20.73
C LEU A 33 -9.20 25.82 -20.82
N ASP A 34 -9.78 25.80 -22.03
CA ASP A 34 -10.91 24.96 -22.39
C ASP A 34 -10.49 23.49 -22.25
N THR A 35 -10.76 22.93 -21.07
CA THR A 35 -10.77 21.49 -20.84
C THR A 35 -12.21 21.00 -21.02
N PRO A 36 -12.43 19.84 -21.66
CA PRO A 36 -13.79 19.28 -21.85
C PRO A 36 -14.56 19.04 -20.54
N TYR A 37 -13.92 19.17 -19.38
CA TYR A 37 -14.53 19.06 -18.06
C TYR A 37 -15.32 20.33 -17.65
N ALA A 38 -14.92 21.52 -18.10
CA ALA A 38 -15.60 22.77 -17.74
C ALA A 38 -17.01 22.90 -18.35
N SER A 39 -17.26 22.23 -19.48
CA SER A 39 -18.58 22.15 -20.12
C SER A 39 -19.51 21.11 -19.49
N MET A 40 -18.97 20.08 -18.82
CA MET A 40 -19.76 19.12 -18.02
C MET A 40 -20.35 19.76 -16.75
N VAL A 41 -19.61 20.68 -16.13
CA VAL A 41 -20.10 21.45 -14.96
C VAL A 41 -21.29 22.35 -15.32
N LYS A 42 -21.34 22.88 -16.56
CA LYS A 42 -22.41 23.81 -17.00
C LYS A 42 -23.64 23.11 -17.60
N THR A 43 -23.50 21.88 -18.09
CA THR A 43 -24.63 21.12 -18.66
C THR A 43 -25.47 20.43 -17.59
N THR A 44 -24.92 20.22 -16.39
CA THR A 44 -25.64 19.68 -15.22
C THR A 44 -26.54 20.72 -14.54
N ASP A 45 -26.18 22.01 -14.53
CA ASP A 45 -27.03 23.08 -13.96
C ASP A 45 -28.37 23.26 -14.71
N ARG A 46 -28.42 22.96 -16.01
CA ARG A 46 -29.65 23.13 -16.82
C ARG A 46 -30.58 21.92 -16.78
N ALA A 47 -30.06 20.74 -16.43
CA ALA A 47 -30.85 19.53 -16.17
C ALA A 47 -31.32 19.42 -14.71
N GLN A 48 -30.76 20.24 -13.81
CA GLN A 48 -31.08 20.25 -12.38
C GLN A 48 -32.46 20.80 -12.00
N SER A 49 -33.23 21.37 -12.92
CA SER A 49 -34.56 21.92 -12.60
C SER A 49 -35.73 20.94 -12.81
N GLN A 50 -35.48 19.71 -13.28
CA GLN A 50 -36.54 18.71 -13.49
C GLN A 50 -36.06 17.26 -13.24
N ALA A 51 -35.88 16.90 -11.97
CA ALA A 51 -36.15 15.56 -11.39
C ALA A 51 -35.50 15.44 -10.00
N GLU A 52 -36.23 15.79 -8.94
CA GLU A 52 -35.98 15.28 -7.59
C GLU A 52 -36.47 13.81 -7.51
N ALA A 53 -35.88 12.94 -8.33
CA ALA A 53 -36.03 11.50 -8.09
C ALA A 53 -35.18 11.18 -6.85
N ALA A 54 -35.83 10.68 -5.79
CA ALA A 54 -35.15 10.18 -4.60
C ALA A 54 -34.10 9.15 -5.03
N PHE A 55 -32.82 9.45 -4.74
CA PHE A 55 -31.74 8.49 -5.02
C PHE A 55 -31.93 7.26 -4.13
N PRO A 56 -31.71 6.04 -4.64
CA PRO A 56 -31.85 4.83 -3.85
C PRO A 56 -30.92 4.89 -2.63
N ASP A 57 -31.46 4.64 -1.45
CA ASP A 57 -30.68 4.45 -0.23
C ASP A 57 -30.02 3.07 -0.26
N TYR A 58 -28.92 2.95 -1.02
CA TYR A 58 -28.24 1.69 -1.25
C TYR A 58 -27.77 1.03 0.06
N LEU A 59 -27.29 1.83 1.01
CA LEU A 59 -26.81 1.33 2.30
C LEU A 59 -27.94 0.64 3.08
N ASN A 60 -29.06 1.33 3.30
CA ASN A 60 -30.18 0.75 4.05
C ASN A 60 -30.81 -0.42 3.31
N CYS A 61 -30.85 -0.40 1.98
CA CYS A 61 -31.28 -1.55 1.18
C CYS A 61 -30.42 -2.79 1.47
N ILE A 62 -29.08 -2.67 1.43
CA ILE A 62 -28.19 -3.82 1.67
C ILE A 62 -28.26 -4.29 3.14
N LEU A 63 -28.28 -3.36 4.10
CA LEU A 63 -28.41 -3.70 5.52
C LEU A 63 -29.73 -4.44 5.83
N SER A 64 -30.79 -4.19 5.05
CA SER A 64 -32.08 -4.87 5.21
C SER A 64 -32.13 -6.31 4.67
N LEU A 65 -31.10 -6.76 3.93
CA LEU A 65 -31.08 -8.08 3.28
C LEU A 65 -30.92 -9.25 4.27
N GLY A 66 -30.42 -8.98 5.48
CA GLY A 66 -30.31 -10.00 6.51
C GLY A 66 -29.48 -9.57 7.72
N PRO A 67 -29.58 -10.31 8.84
CA PRO A 67 -28.88 -9.98 10.08
C PRO A 67 -27.35 -10.15 9.98
N ASN A 68 -26.86 -10.77 8.91
CA ASN A 68 -25.43 -10.92 8.65
C ASN A 68 -24.79 -9.68 7.99
N PHE A 69 -25.60 -8.72 7.53
CA PHE A 69 -25.14 -7.42 7.03
C PHE A 69 -25.15 -6.41 8.17
N LEU A 70 -23.96 -5.96 8.57
CA LEU A 70 -23.75 -5.07 9.70
C LEU A 70 -23.27 -3.70 9.22
N PRO A 71 -23.72 -2.60 9.82
CA PRO A 71 -23.12 -1.30 9.53
C PRO A 71 -21.68 -1.24 10.03
N VAL A 72 -20.83 -0.49 9.35
CA VAL A 72 -19.50 -0.12 9.86
C VAL A 72 -19.68 0.97 10.92
N ASP A 73 -18.91 0.89 12.01
CA ASP A 73 -18.89 1.95 13.02
C ASP A 73 -18.33 3.25 12.43
N ARG A 74 -18.97 4.36 12.76
CA ARG A 74 -18.61 5.69 12.25
C ARG A 74 -18.31 6.63 13.40
N VAL A 75 -17.24 7.40 13.26
CA VAL A 75 -16.73 8.30 14.30
C VAL A 75 -16.38 9.62 13.66
N ARG A 76 -16.98 10.70 14.14
CA ARG A 76 -16.61 12.03 13.68
C ARG A 76 -15.15 12.32 13.98
N PHE A 77 -14.38 12.62 12.95
CA PHE A 77 -13.01 13.08 13.10
C PHE A 77 -13.03 14.45 13.80
N ARG A 78 -12.08 14.67 14.72
CA ARG A 78 -11.88 15.94 15.42
C ARG A 78 -10.40 16.13 15.66
N ARG A 79 -9.83 17.22 15.15
CA ARG A 79 -8.41 17.52 15.34
C ARG A 79 -8.17 17.88 16.81
N GLY A 80 -7.05 17.43 17.37
CA GLY A 80 -6.68 17.75 18.76
C GLY A 80 -7.37 16.92 19.85
N ILE A 81 -8.11 15.86 19.52
CA ILE A 81 -8.53 14.81 20.48
C ILE A 81 -7.87 13.46 20.09
N PRO A 82 -6.53 13.33 20.17
CA PRO A 82 -5.83 12.19 19.57
C PRO A 82 -6.16 10.89 20.29
N SER A 83 -6.27 10.92 21.62
CA SER A 83 -6.49 9.70 22.42
C SER A 83 -7.78 8.95 22.07
N GLY A 84 -8.86 9.65 21.70
CA GLY A 84 -10.12 9.01 21.32
C GLY A 84 -10.06 8.35 19.94
N ILE A 85 -9.40 9.01 18.97
CA ILE A 85 -9.26 8.49 17.61
C ILE A 85 -8.26 7.33 17.59
N SER A 86 -7.08 7.50 18.19
CA SER A 86 -6.04 6.46 18.24
C SER A 86 -6.52 5.17 18.91
N VAL A 87 -7.31 5.28 19.99
CA VAL A 87 -7.91 4.09 20.64
C VAL A 87 -8.88 3.36 19.72
N LYS A 88 -9.71 4.09 18.98
CA LYS A 88 -10.69 3.47 18.08
C LYS A 88 -10.06 2.88 16.84
N THR A 89 -9.06 3.54 16.25
CA THR A 89 -8.34 3.00 15.09
C THR A 89 -7.56 1.75 15.48
N LEU A 90 -6.86 1.77 16.62
CA LEU A 90 -6.18 0.59 17.15
C LEU A 90 -7.15 -0.56 17.47
N HIS A 91 -8.33 -0.23 18.02
CA HIS A 91 -9.36 -1.24 18.26
C HIS A 91 -9.88 -1.85 16.95
N ALA A 92 -10.13 -1.05 15.92
CA ALA A 92 -10.56 -1.52 14.60
C ALA A 92 -9.53 -2.50 14.00
N GLU A 93 -8.25 -2.13 14.06
CA GLU A 93 -7.14 -2.96 13.58
C GLU A 93 -7.01 -4.29 14.33
N ARG A 94 -7.11 -4.25 15.67
CA ARG A 94 -6.96 -5.45 16.53
C ARG A 94 -8.19 -6.36 16.50
N SER A 95 -9.39 -5.80 16.38
CA SER A 95 -10.65 -6.56 16.39
C SER A 95 -11.02 -7.12 15.02
N GLY A 96 -10.43 -6.61 13.94
CA GLY A 96 -10.81 -6.97 12.57
C GLY A 96 -12.13 -6.35 12.12
N VAL A 97 -12.61 -5.33 12.84
CA VAL A 97 -13.85 -4.58 12.52
C VAL A 97 -13.48 -3.27 11.82
N PRO A 98 -14.02 -2.97 10.63
CA PRO A 98 -13.73 -1.72 9.94
C PRO A 98 -14.24 -0.49 10.67
N LEU A 99 -13.70 0.67 10.32
CA LEU A 99 -14.04 1.95 10.93
C LEU A 99 -14.08 3.06 9.88
N VAL A 100 -15.04 3.97 10.00
CA VAL A 100 -15.03 5.24 9.24
C VAL A 100 -14.76 6.40 10.18
N LEU A 101 -13.75 7.20 9.84
CA LEU A 101 -13.53 8.53 10.39
C LEU A 101 -14.24 9.55 9.50
N GLU A 102 -15.33 10.12 10.00
CA GLU A 102 -16.21 10.99 9.23
C GLU A 102 -15.71 12.43 9.22
N GLY A 103 -15.83 13.09 8.06
CA GLY A 103 -15.63 14.53 7.98
C GLY A 103 -14.20 14.99 8.27
N VAL A 104 -13.18 14.22 7.87
CA VAL A 104 -11.76 14.60 8.03
C VAL A 104 -11.51 15.99 7.46
N HIS A 105 -12.04 16.25 6.26
CA HIS A 105 -11.96 17.54 5.56
C HIS A 105 -12.52 18.74 6.34
N GLU A 106 -13.41 18.53 7.31
CA GLU A 106 -14.00 19.62 8.10
C GLU A 106 -13.06 20.16 9.18
N GLU A 107 -12.12 19.33 9.64
CA GLU A 107 -11.29 19.57 10.83
C GLU A 107 -9.80 19.69 10.49
N THR A 108 -9.45 19.44 9.23
CA THR A 108 -8.15 19.74 8.66
C THR A 108 -8.21 21.08 7.93
N GLU A 109 -7.09 21.79 7.82
CA GLU A 109 -6.98 22.97 6.94
C GLU A 109 -7.08 22.49 5.48
N TRP A 110 -8.28 22.14 5.04
CA TRP A 110 -8.49 21.38 3.82
C TRP A 110 -8.26 22.25 2.59
N GLU A 111 -7.19 21.94 1.87
CA GLU A 111 -6.81 22.64 0.66
C GLU A 111 -7.60 22.09 -0.54
N ALA A 112 -8.80 22.62 -0.78
CA ALA A 112 -9.65 22.17 -1.89
C ALA A 112 -9.00 22.35 -3.28
N ASP A 113 -8.07 23.30 -3.42
CA ASP A 113 -7.26 23.49 -4.63
C ASP A 113 -6.19 22.39 -4.80
N VAL A 114 -5.74 21.77 -3.71
CA VAL A 114 -4.87 20.59 -3.74
C VAL A 114 -5.66 19.40 -4.22
N PHE A 115 -6.77 19.08 -3.55
CA PHE A 115 -7.53 17.85 -3.75
C PHE A 115 -8.50 17.92 -4.95
N CYS A 116 -7.97 18.24 -6.12
CA CYS A 116 -8.75 18.37 -7.34
C CYS A 116 -8.13 17.60 -8.51
N VAL A 117 -8.98 17.25 -9.48
CA VAL A 117 -8.59 16.56 -10.72
C VAL A 117 -7.54 17.34 -11.51
N GLN A 118 -7.60 18.68 -11.46
CA GLN A 118 -6.67 19.55 -12.16
C GLN A 118 -5.25 19.39 -11.62
N GLU A 119 -5.07 19.32 -10.30
CA GLU A 119 -3.77 19.11 -9.67
C GLU A 119 -3.27 17.68 -9.90
N LEU A 120 -4.14 16.69 -9.78
CA LEU A 120 -3.83 15.30 -10.12
C LEU A 120 -3.33 15.17 -11.56
N LEU A 121 -3.99 15.82 -12.52
CA LEU A 121 -3.59 15.83 -13.92
C LEU A 121 -2.39 16.72 -14.23
N ARG A 122 -2.07 17.70 -13.37
CA ARG A 122 -0.87 18.52 -13.50
C ARG A 122 0.37 17.68 -13.22
N ASP A 123 0.35 16.90 -12.14
CA ASP A 123 1.47 16.06 -11.72
C ASP A 123 1.50 14.72 -12.48
N GLN A 124 0.39 13.99 -12.48
CA GLN A 124 0.31 12.61 -12.97
C GLN A 124 -0.33 12.48 -14.37
N GLY A 125 -0.72 13.58 -15.01
CA GLY A 125 -1.49 13.53 -16.27
C GLY A 125 -0.75 12.88 -17.44
N LYS A 126 0.59 12.85 -17.42
CA LYS A 126 1.43 12.19 -18.44
C LYS A 126 1.81 10.77 -18.08
N THR A 127 1.48 10.30 -16.87
CA THR A 127 1.79 8.95 -16.40
C THR A 127 1.18 7.94 -17.37
N PRO A 128 1.98 7.02 -17.94
CA PRO A 128 1.47 5.97 -18.79
C PRO A 128 0.50 5.08 -18.02
N VAL A 129 -0.65 4.82 -18.62
CA VAL A 129 -1.69 3.94 -18.08
C VAL A 129 -1.96 2.88 -19.11
N GLU A 130 -1.88 1.63 -18.68
CA GLU A 130 -2.31 0.50 -19.49
C GLU A 130 -3.82 0.32 -19.34
N THR A 131 -4.50 0.31 -20.48
CA THR A 131 -5.94 0.13 -20.55
C THR A 131 -6.25 -1.14 -21.32
N GLN A 132 -7.11 -1.99 -20.75
CA GLN A 132 -7.53 -3.21 -21.41
C GLN A 132 -8.74 -2.90 -22.30
N LEU A 133 -8.60 -3.14 -23.60
CA LEU A 133 -9.61 -2.81 -24.60
C LEU A 133 -9.86 -4.04 -25.47
N ASN A 134 -10.90 -4.83 -25.18
CA ASN A 134 -11.27 -5.99 -26.00
C ASN A 134 -10.06 -6.88 -26.36
N GLU A 135 -9.29 -7.31 -25.34
CA GLU A 135 -8.07 -8.13 -25.46
C GLU A 135 -6.85 -7.42 -26.10
N THR A 136 -7.00 -6.18 -26.59
CA THR A 136 -5.87 -5.33 -26.99
C THR A 136 -5.41 -4.45 -25.83
N HIS A 137 -4.11 -4.47 -25.55
CA HIS A 137 -3.50 -3.57 -24.57
C HIS A 137 -3.22 -2.23 -25.25
N LYS A 138 -3.87 -1.17 -24.79
CA LYS A 138 -3.61 0.20 -25.23
C LYS A 138 -2.92 0.95 -24.11
N ILE A 139 -1.74 1.46 -24.40
CA ILE A 139 -1.05 2.40 -23.51
C ILE A 139 -1.57 3.81 -23.84
N THR A 140 -2.10 4.49 -22.85
CA THR A 140 -2.50 5.90 -22.90
C THR A 140 -1.82 6.66 -21.76
N THR A 141 -2.19 7.92 -21.52
CA THR A 141 -1.80 8.65 -20.30
C THR A 141 -2.98 8.78 -19.36
N ALA A 142 -2.77 9.06 -18.08
CA ALA A 142 -3.86 9.33 -17.13
C ALA A 142 -4.83 10.41 -17.64
N ARG A 143 -4.29 11.47 -18.27
CA ARG A 143 -5.09 12.50 -18.95
C ARG A 143 -5.88 11.95 -20.13
N GLY A 144 -5.24 11.13 -20.96
CA GLY A 144 -5.89 10.47 -22.09
C GLY A 144 -7.02 9.56 -21.64
N TRP A 145 -6.81 8.78 -20.58
CA TRP A 145 -7.83 7.90 -19.99
C TRP A 145 -9.04 8.70 -19.48
N LEU A 146 -8.82 9.75 -18.68
CA LEU A 146 -9.91 10.62 -18.19
C LEU A 146 -10.66 11.31 -19.35
N THR A 147 -9.96 11.70 -20.41
CA THR A 147 -10.57 12.34 -21.59
C THR A 147 -11.44 11.35 -22.36
N GLU A 148 -10.97 10.11 -22.54
CA GLU A 148 -11.74 9.02 -23.15
C GLU A 148 -12.98 8.71 -22.31
N CYS A 149 -12.86 8.65 -20.99
CA CYS A 149 -13.98 8.42 -20.09
C CYS A 149 -15.04 9.53 -20.16
N ALA A 150 -14.63 10.80 -20.16
CA ALA A 150 -15.55 11.93 -20.31
C ALA A 150 -16.28 11.92 -21.66
N TYR A 151 -15.57 11.54 -22.74
CA TYR A 151 -16.19 11.33 -24.03
C TYR A 151 -17.22 10.19 -23.99
N CYS A 152 -16.90 9.06 -23.37
CA CYS A 152 -17.83 7.94 -23.26
C CYS A 152 -19.10 8.30 -22.47
N ALA A 153 -18.94 9.02 -21.36
CA ALA A 153 -20.05 9.50 -20.54
C ALA A 153 -20.98 10.44 -21.33
N THR A 154 -20.43 11.33 -22.14
CA THR A 154 -21.23 12.28 -22.97
C THR A 154 -21.84 11.62 -24.21
N ALA A 155 -21.14 10.66 -24.82
CA ALA A 155 -21.61 9.93 -26.00
C ALA A 155 -22.58 8.77 -25.65
N GLY A 156 -22.76 8.46 -24.37
CA GLY A 156 -23.60 7.35 -23.90
C GLY A 156 -23.06 5.97 -24.29
N CYS A 157 -21.75 5.84 -24.52
CA CYS A 157 -21.13 4.56 -24.84
C CYS A 157 -20.52 3.93 -23.57
N PRO A 158 -20.42 2.58 -23.52
CA PRO A 158 -19.98 1.90 -22.30
C PRO A 158 -18.53 2.23 -21.95
N LEU A 159 -18.27 2.53 -20.68
CA LEU A 159 -16.91 2.60 -20.14
C LEU A 159 -16.27 1.22 -20.24
N ARG A 160 -15.07 1.18 -20.82
CA ARG A 160 -14.30 -0.07 -20.99
C ARG A 160 -13.43 -0.39 -19.77
N GLN A 161 -13.04 0.66 -19.07
CA GLN A 161 -12.34 0.61 -17.79
C GLN A 161 -12.86 1.79 -16.96
N ASP A 162 -13.41 1.49 -15.80
CA ASP A 162 -14.15 2.41 -14.94
C ASP A 162 -13.44 2.67 -13.60
N THR A 163 -12.25 2.10 -13.43
CA THR A 163 -11.33 2.31 -12.31
C THR A 163 -9.90 2.50 -12.78
N LEU A 164 -9.18 3.42 -12.15
CA LEU A 164 -7.76 3.68 -12.40
C LEU A 164 -7.01 3.92 -11.09
N ASN A 165 -5.91 3.20 -10.89
CA ASN A 165 -4.95 3.47 -9.83
C ASN A 165 -3.71 4.15 -10.41
N ILE A 166 -3.31 5.29 -9.84
CA ILE A 166 -2.08 6.00 -10.19
C ILE A 166 -1.32 6.42 -8.94
N THR A 167 -0.05 6.76 -9.07
CA THR A 167 0.74 7.32 -7.97
C THR A 167 0.07 8.58 -7.42
N CYS A 168 0.08 8.74 -6.10
CA CYS A 168 -0.48 9.93 -5.46
C CYS A 168 0.34 11.18 -5.81
N PRO A 169 -0.30 12.30 -6.21
CA PRO A 169 0.41 13.53 -6.52
C PRO A 169 1.32 14.01 -5.39
N SER A 170 2.43 14.67 -5.74
CA SER A 170 3.44 15.08 -4.75
C SER A 170 2.88 16.00 -3.66
N ARG A 171 2.06 16.99 -4.02
CA ARG A 171 1.42 17.90 -3.06
C ARG A 171 0.42 17.19 -2.13
N TRP A 172 -0.20 16.11 -2.60
CA TRP A 172 -1.13 15.30 -1.80
C TRP A 172 -0.36 14.43 -0.80
N ARG A 173 0.80 13.91 -1.21
CA ARG A 173 1.72 13.19 -0.32
C ARG A 173 2.33 14.10 0.74
N GLU A 174 2.68 15.33 0.39
CA GLU A 174 3.13 16.36 1.34
C GLU A 174 2.05 16.65 2.39
N TRP A 175 0.78 16.79 1.98
CA TRP A 175 -0.32 16.96 2.92
C TRP A 175 -0.52 15.74 3.82
N LEU A 176 -0.44 14.51 3.28
CA LEU A 176 -0.51 13.28 4.09
C LEU A 176 0.59 13.20 5.15
N GLY A 177 1.78 13.74 4.86
CA GLY A 177 2.91 13.80 5.80
C GLY A 177 2.87 15.00 6.75
N SER A 178 1.86 15.86 6.66
CA SER A 178 1.66 16.99 7.59
C SER A 178 1.05 16.54 8.92
N ASP A 179 0.70 17.50 9.78
CA ASP A 179 0.00 17.26 11.04
C ASP A 179 -1.54 17.23 10.90
N ALA A 180 -2.05 17.11 9.66
CA ALA A 180 -3.47 17.03 9.38
C ALA A 180 -4.12 15.74 9.93
N LEU A 181 -3.37 14.63 9.95
CA LEU A 181 -3.83 13.34 10.46
C LEU A 181 -2.98 12.89 11.67
N PRO A 182 -3.55 12.09 12.60
CA PRO A 182 -2.79 11.46 13.67
C PRO A 182 -1.65 10.60 13.12
N GLN A 183 -0.48 10.67 13.76
CA GLN A 183 0.72 9.95 13.31
C GLN A 183 0.51 8.42 13.27
N GLU A 184 -0.39 7.91 14.10
CA GLU A 184 -0.70 6.49 14.21
C GLU A 184 -1.37 5.91 12.95
N ILE A 185 -1.93 6.74 12.08
CA ILE A 185 -2.68 6.29 10.89
C ILE A 185 -2.09 6.76 9.56
N ILE A 186 -1.03 7.58 9.56
CA ILE A 186 -0.37 8.01 8.32
C ILE A 186 0.60 6.93 7.79
N PRO A 187 0.99 6.99 6.49
CA PRO A 187 2.05 6.13 5.96
C PRO A 187 3.37 6.35 6.71
N CYS A 188 4.11 5.27 6.97
CA CYS A 188 5.40 5.32 7.68
C CYS A 188 5.31 6.00 9.08
N GLY A 189 4.14 5.91 9.73
CA GLY A 189 3.96 6.35 11.11
C GLY A 189 4.54 5.37 12.13
N PRO A 190 4.56 5.71 13.44
CA PRO A 190 5.14 4.89 14.50
C PRO A 190 4.58 3.47 14.62
N ASN A 191 3.33 3.25 14.16
CA ASN A 191 2.67 1.94 14.21
C ASN A 191 2.75 1.18 12.88
N ASP A 192 3.54 1.66 11.91
CA ASP A 192 3.69 1.06 10.58
C ASP A 192 5.05 0.37 10.46
N LEU A 193 5.06 -0.96 10.45
CA LEU A 193 6.29 -1.74 10.33
C LEU A 193 6.97 -1.59 8.96
N LEU A 194 6.31 -0.98 7.97
CA LEU A 194 6.98 -0.59 6.72
C LEU A 194 8.02 0.51 6.94
N ASP A 195 7.86 1.36 7.97
CA ASP A 195 8.83 2.40 8.31
C ASP A 195 10.20 1.83 8.75
N CYS A 196 10.22 0.59 9.23
CA CYS A 196 11.46 -0.09 9.60
C CYS A 196 12.30 -0.46 8.37
N VAL A 197 11.71 -0.50 7.17
CA VAL A 197 12.37 -0.95 5.96
C VAL A 197 13.05 0.24 5.26
N PRO A 198 14.30 0.10 4.82
CA PRO A 198 14.95 1.13 4.02
C PRO A 198 14.11 1.56 2.81
N SER A 199 13.98 2.86 2.59
CA SER A 199 13.06 3.42 1.60
C SER A 199 13.31 2.94 0.17
N GLN A 200 14.56 2.60 -0.17
CA GLN A 200 14.91 2.02 -1.46
C GLN A 200 14.35 0.60 -1.67
N PHE A 201 13.98 -0.12 -0.61
CA PHE A 201 13.38 -1.46 -0.66
C PHE A 201 11.86 -1.45 -0.53
N LEU A 202 11.28 -0.34 -0.09
CA LEU A 202 9.85 -0.14 -0.09
C LEU A 202 9.34 -0.02 -1.53
N SER A 203 8.38 -0.87 -1.86
CA SER A 203 7.71 -0.89 -3.17
C SER A 203 6.33 -0.23 -3.14
N ILE A 204 5.92 0.27 -1.97
CA ILE A 204 4.58 0.80 -1.73
C ILE A 204 4.65 2.29 -1.44
N ALA A 205 3.85 3.05 -2.19
CA ALA A 205 3.65 4.47 -1.99
C ALA A 205 2.15 4.74 -2.00
N PRO A 206 1.68 5.85 -1.40
CA PRO A 206 0.30 6.25 -1.53
C PRO A 206 -0.11 6.37 -3.01
N THR A 207 -1.33 5.93 -3.32
CA THR A 207 -1.91 5.97 -4.66
C THR A 207 -3.22 6.75 -4.66
N CYS A 208 -3.70 7.11 -5.85
CA CYS A 208 -5.04 7.61 -6.06
C CYS A 208 -5.87 6.53 -6.76
N ASP A 209 -6.94 6.10 -6.11
CA ASP A 209 -7.96 5.22 -6.69
C ASP A 209 -9.09 6.11 -7.26
N ILE A 210 -9.17 6.16 -8.59
CA ILE A 210 -10.14 6.94 -9.34
C ILE A 210 -11.22 6.00 -9.85
N ARG A 211 -12.47 6.28 -9.52
CA ARG A 211 -13.64 5.47 -9.91
C ARG A 211 -14.66 6.32 -10.63
N LEU A 212 -15.31 5.73 -11.63
CA LEU A 212 -16.30 6.37 -12.47
C LEU A 212 -17.61 5.60 -12.47
N GLY A 213 -18.73 6.30 -12.59
CA GLY A 213 -19.99 5.63 -12.88
C GLY A 213 -20.44 4.73 -11.72
N ASN A 214 -21.02 3.58 -12.08
CA ASN A 214 -21.39 2.54 -11.12
C ASN A 214 -20.34 1.41 -11.09
N SER A 215 -19.05 1.77 -11.05
CA SER A 215 -17.97 0.79 -11.10
C SER A 215 -17.95 -0.14 -9.89
N VAL A 216 -17.54 -1.39 -10.13
CA VAL A 216 -17.42 -2.41 -9.08
C VAL A 216 -16.00 -2.96 -9.13
N SER A 217 -15.26 -2.85 -8.02
CA SER A 217 -13.94 -3.48 -7.94
C SER A 217 -14.06 -5.00 -7.88
N TYR A 218 -12.96 -5.69 -8.14
CA TYR A 218 -12.83 -7.07 -7.68
C TYR A 218 -12.88 -7.13 -6.14
N MET A 219 -13.29 -8.28 -5.62
CA MET A 219 -13.16 -8.61 -4.21
C MET A 219 -11.68 -8.89 -3.94
N ASP A 220 -11.02 -7.99 -3.22
CA ASP A 220 -9.60 -8.08 -2.91
C ASP A 220 -9.38 -8.35 -1.42
N ARG A 221 -8.18 -8.82 -1.09
CA ARG A 221 -7.75 -9.07 0.29
C ARG A 221 -6.32 -8.58 0.45
N SER A 222 -6.12 -7.71 1.43
CA SER A 222 -4.82 -7.16 1.76
C SER A 222 -4.42 -7.54 3.18
N VAL A 223 -3.14 -7.87 3.39
CA VAL A 223 -2.57 -8.17 4.72
C VAL A 223 -2.27 -6.93 5.54
N THR A 224 -2.25 -5.77 4.92
CA THR A 224 -2.03 -4.48 5.59
C THR A 224 -3.36 -3.86 6.00
N VAL A 225 -3.30 -2.92 6.93
CA VAL A 225 -4.41 -2.00 7.17
C VAL A 225 -4.51 -1.07 5.96
N GLN A 226 -5.64 -1.09 5.24
CA GLN A 226 -5.88 -0.16 4.13
C GLN A 226 -6.60 1.08 4.63
N HIS A 227 -6.15 2.22 4.15
CA HIS A 227 -6.74 3.52 4.43
C HIS A 227 -7.24 4.11 3.11
N HIS A 228 -8.50 4.52 3.06
CA HIS A 228 -9.11 5.16 1.88
C HIS A 228 -9.71 6.50 2.31
N LEU A 229 -9.07 7.61 1.96
CA LEU A 229 -9.58 8.96 2.20
C LEU A 229 -10.22 9.50 0.91
N MET A 230 -11.53 9.77 0.93
CA MET A 230 -12.20 10.34 -0.24
C MET A 230 -11.90 11.83 -0.36
N VAL A 231 -11.02 12.19 -1.28
CA VAL A 231 -10.54 13.57 -1.44
C VAL A 231 -11.25 14.34 -2.54
N SER A 232 -11.98 13.66 -3.41
CA SER A 232 -12.79 14.29 -4.45
C SER A 232 -14.01 13.44 -4.76
N SER A 233 -15.15 14.08 -4.98
CA SER A 233 -16.39 13.41 -5.36
C SER A 233 -17.25 14.35 -6.18
N GLU A 234 -17.79 13.86 -7.30
CA GLU A 234 -18.85 14.56 -8.01
C GLU A 234 -20.15 14.57 -7.20
N PRO A 235 -21.08 15.51 -7.48
CA PRO A 235 -22.35 15.58 -6.76
C PRO A 235 -23.10 14.24 -6.79
N ARG A 236 -23.53 13.79 -5.61
CA ARG A 236 -24.25 12.52 -5.39
C ARG A 236 -23.43 11.26 -5.70
N ALA A 237 -22.12 11.38 -5.92
CA ALA A 237 -21.24 10.22 -5.96
C ALA A 237 -20.81 9.82 -4.55
N SER A 238 -20.72 8.51 -4.30
CA SER A 238 -20.25 7.90 -3.06
C SER A 238 -19.82 6.47 -3.35
N ILE A 239 -19.12 5.83 -2.41
CA ILE A 239 -18.71 4.43 -2.55
C ILE A 239 -19.40 3.59 -1.47
N ILE A 240 -20.14 2.56 -1.88
CA ILE A 240 -20.59 1.52 -0.97
C ILE A 240 -19.47 0.50 -0.82
N TRP A 241 -18.98 0.35 0.40
CA TRP A 241 -17.95 -0.62 0.76
C TRP A 241 -18.60 -1.87 1.33
N ILE A 242 -18.19 -3.01 0.80
CA ILE A 242 -18.49 -4.35 1.29
C ILE A 242 -17.22 -4.90 1.89
N ILE A 243 -17.24 -5.29 3.16
CA ILE A 243 -16.06 -5.78 3.89
C ILE A 243 -16.43 -7.07 4.61
N VAL A 244 -15.78 -8.18 4.26
CA VAL A 244 -15.97 -9.47 4.93
C VAL A 244 -14.79 -9.69 5.88
N PRO A 245 -15.05 -9.79 7.20
CA PRO A 245 -14.00 -9.92 8.20
C PRO A 245 -13.31 -11.28 8.10
N VAL A 246 -12.08 -11.36 8.61
CA VAL A 246 -11.26 -12.59 8.62
C VAL A 246 -12.03 -13.79 9.18
N SER A 247 -12.82 -13.59 10.24
CA SER A 247 -13.64 -14.62 10.89
C SER A 247 -14.69 -15.28 9.98
N SER A 248 -15.07 -14.62 8.88
CA SER A 248 -16.06 -15.09 7.91
C SER A 248 -15.48 -15.30 6.50
N ALA A 249 -14.18 -15.08 6.32
CA ALA A 249 -13.50 -15.19 5.04
C ALA A 249 -13.62 -16.60 4.43
N ASP A 250 -13.47 -17.64 5.25
CA ASP A 250 -13.54 -19.03 4.80
C ASP A 250 -14.91 -19.40 4.22
N SER A 251 -15.99 -18.94 4.84
CA SER A 251 -17.36 -19.16 4.32
C SER A 251 -17.53 -18.58 2.93
N LEU A 252 -17.02 -17.36 2.70
CA LEU A 252 -17.07 -16.71 1.39
C LEU A 252 -16.20 -17.46 0.36
N VAL A 253 -14.97 -17.82 0.72
CA VAL A 253 -14.05 -18.55 -0.15
C VAL A 253 -14.64 -19.91 -0.56
N GLN A 254 -15.21 -20.66 0.38
CA GLN A 254 -15.83 -21.95 0.08
C GLN A 254 -17.06 -21.80 -0.81
N TYR A 255 -17.90 -20.81 -0.56
CA TYR A 255 -19.05 -20.52 -1.42
C TYR A 255 -18.62 -20.21 -2.86
N CYS A 256 -17.66 -19.30 -3.05
CA CYS A 256 -17.13 -18.97 -4.38
C CYS A 256 -16.52 -20.20 -5.07
N ARG A 257 -15.77 -21.04 -4.34
CA ARG A 257 -15.21 -22.29 -4.89
C ARG A 257 -16.28 -23.27 -5.33
N LEU A 258 -17.40 -23.39 -4.61
CA LEU A 258 -18.53 -24.22 -5.03
C LEU A 258 -19.18 -23.70 -6.33
N LYS A 259 -19.07 -22.40 -6.61
CA LYS A 259 -19.46 -21.80 -7.89
C LYS A 259 -18.38 -21.88 -8.98
N GLY A 260 -17.21 -22.45 -8.68
CA GLY A 260 -16.09 -22.53 -9.60
C GLY A 260 -15.25 -21.25 -9.69
N GLU A 261 -15.37 -20.33 -8.72
CA GLU A 261 -14.58 -19.11 -8.65
C GLU A 261 -13.47 -19.23 -7.61
N GLU A 262 -12.28 -18.69 -7.91
CA GLU A 262 -11.15 -18.64 -6.97
C GLU A 262 -10.81 -17.19 -6.64
N LEU A 263 -11.19 -16.75 -5.43
CA LEU A 263 -11.01 -15.37 -4.97
C LEU A 263 -9.54 -14.97 -4.90
N ASP A 264 -8.66 -15.93 -4.59
CA ASP A 264 -7.22 -15.68 -4.46
C ASP A 264 -6.58 -15.20 -5.79
N LEU A 265 -7.23 -15.45 -6.93
CA LEU A 265 -6.80 -14.93 -8.24
C LEU A 265 -7.00 -13.42 -8.40
N GLY A 266 -7.78 -12.77 -7.53
CA GLY A 266 -8.01 -11.31 -7.55
C GLY A 266 -8.78 -10.82 -8.79
N LYS A 267 -9.63 -11.68 -9.36
CA LYS A 267 -10.38 -11.42 -10.60
C LYS A 267 -11.90 -11.61 -10.46
N THR A 268 -12.36 -11.91 -9.25
CA THR A 268 -13.76 -12.19 -8.98
C THR A 268 -14.43 -10.94 -8.41
N ARG A 269 -15.59 -10.58 -8.96
CA ARG A 269 -16.51 -9.63 -8.34
C ARG A 269 -17.61 -10.42 -7.67
N VAL A 270 -17.82 -10.22 -6.38
CA VAL A 270 -18.86 -10.93 -5.64
C VAL A 270 -20.12 -10.08 -5.63
N SER A 271 -21.23 -10.67 -6.08
CA SER A 271 -22.53 -9.99 -6.08
C SER A 271 -23.11 -9.91 -4.66
N ILE A 272 -24.03 -8.96 -4.43
CA ILE A 272 -24.74 -8.87 -3.14
C ILE A 272 -25.56 -10.15 -2.88
N GLU A 273 -26.17 -10.73 -3.91
CA GLU A 273 -26.89 -12.01 -3.82
C GLU A 273 -25.96 -13.16 -3.38
N ASP A 274 -24.74 -13.20 -3.90
CA ASP A 274 -23.75 -14.19 -3.50
C ASP A 274 -23.34 -14.04 -2.02
N LEU A 275 -23.24 -12.81 -1.51
CA LEU A 275 -22.97 -12.57 -0.09
C LEU A 275 -24.12 -13.05 0.81
N VAL A 276 -25.38 -12.88 0.36
CA VAL A 276 -26.55 -13.41 1.06
C VAL A 276 -26.47 -14.95 1.11
N HIS A 277 -26.16 -15.60 -0.01
CA HIS A 277 -26.09 -17.06 -0.09
C HIS A 277 -24.88 -17.66 0.61
N ALA A 278 -23.74 -16.96 0.63
CA ALA A 278 -22.53 -17.37 1.34
C ALA A 278 -22.73 -17.42 2.87
N LYS A 279 -23.76 -16.72 3.38
CA LYS A 279 -24.08 -16.62 4.82
C LYS A 279 -22.87 -16.20 5.68
N CYS A 280 -21.95 -15.41 5.10
CA CYS A 280 -20.85 -14.79 5.81
C CYS A 280 -21.33 -13.51 6.50
N GLN A 281 -20.65 -13.12 7.58
CA GLN A 281 -20.80 -11.77 8.11
C GLN A 281 -20.22 -10.77 7.11
N VAL A 282 -20.91 -9.64 6.91
CA VAL A 282 -20.51 -8.59 5.97
C VAL A 282 -20.71 -7.25 6.65
N TYR A 283 -19.67 -6.44 6.71
CA TYR A 283 -19.75 -5.03 7.09
C TYR A 283 -20.00 -4.16 5.86
N VAL A 284 -20.92 -3.20 5.97
CA VAL A 284 -21.35 -2.33 4.88
C VAL A 284 -21.36 -0.87 5.32
N THR A 285 -20.80 0.01 4.49
CA THR A 285 -20.86 1.46 4.71
C THR A 285 -20.91 2.23 3.41
N GLU A 286 -21.52 3.40 3.44
CA GLU A 286 -21.37 4.42 2.41
C GLU A 286 -20.21 5.35 2.81
N GLN A 287 -19.21 5.50 1.95
CA GLN A 287 -18.13 6.47 2.10
C GLN A 287 -18.48 7.73 1.31
N LYS A 288 -18.49 8.87 2.00
CA LYS A 288 -18.77 10.19 1.41
C LYS A 288 -17.49 11.03 1.32
N PHE A 289 -17.58 12.18 0.66
CA PHE A 289 -16.48 13.12 0.54
C PHE A 289 -15.89 13.46 1.91
N GLY A 290 -14.56 13.33 2.00
CA GLY A 290 -13.73 13.53 3.17
C GLY A 290 -13.94 12.53 4.31
N ASP A 291 -14.62 11.41 4.07
CA ASP A 291 -14.56 10.25 4.96
C ASP A 291 -13.26 9.47 4.72
N LEU A 292 -12.63 9.05 5.83
CA LEU A 292 -11.51 8.10 5.82
C LEU A 292 -12.00 6.74 6.32
N LEU A 293 -12.01 5.76 5.41
CA LEU A 293 -12.29 4.36 5.72
C LEU A 293 -11.00 3.63 6.10
N LEU A 294 -11.05 2.88 7.20
CA LEU A 294 -10.02 1.94 7.62
C LEU A 294 -10.53 0.52 7.41
N VAL A 295 -9.84 -0.24 6.56
CA VAL A 295 -10.09 -1.68 6.37
C VAL A 295 -9.01 -2.46 7.15
N PRO A 296 -9.39 -3.29 8.14
CA PRO A 296 -8.45 -4.07 8.94
C PRO A 296 -7.69 -5.10 8.10
N PRO A 297 -6.56 -5.62 8.61
CA PRO A 297 -5.72 -6.54 7.87
C PRO A 297 -6.44 -7.86 7.61
N ASN A 298 -6.18 -8.42 6.43
CA ASN A 298 -6.64 -9.71 5.92
C ASN A 298 -8.16 -9.84 5.72
N CYS A 299 -8.91 -8.73 5.79
CA CYS A 299 -10.31 -8.68 5.40
C CYS A 299 -10.47 -8.69 3.86
N PHE A 300 -11.48 -9.39 3.37
CA PHE A 300 -11.93 -9.23 2.00
C PHE A 300 -12.72 -7.94 1.87
N HIS A 301 -12.53 -7.19 0.79
CA HIS A 301 -13.25 -5.95 0.55
C HIS A 301 -13.53 -5.70 -0.94
N GLN A 302 -14.66 -5.05 -1.20
CA GLN A 302 -15.11 -4.65 -2.53
C GLN A 302 -15.78 -3.29 -2.46
N ALA A 303 -15.46 -2.41 -3.40
CA ALA A 303 -16.02 -1.07 -3.51
C ALA A 303 -16.98 -1.00 -4.71
N LEU A 304 -18.20 -0.54 -4.45
CA LEU A 304 -19.25 -0.29 -5.42
C LEU A 304 -19.43 1.22 -5.49
N ASN A 305 -18.85 1.84 -6.51
CA ASN A 305 -19.03 3.27 -6.74
C ASN A 305 -20.48 3.55 -7.16
N THR A 306 -21.00 4.71 -6.77
CA THR A 306 -22.33 5.15 -7.16
C THR A 306 -22.23 6.45 -7.95
N ASN A 307 -22.97 6.52 -9.06
CA ASN A 307 -23.19 7.71 -9.86
C ASN A 307 -21.93 8.29 -10.53
N GLY A 308 -21.34 9.34 -9.97
CA GLY A 308 -20.30 10.15 -10.63
C GLY A 308 -18.89 9.64 -10.39
N MET A 309 -17.92 10.52 -10.60
CA MET A 309 -16.52 10.25 -10.28
C MET A 309 -16.22 10.43 -8.79
N THR A 310 -15.44 9.51 -8.23
CA THR A 310 -14.84 9.63 -6.89
C THR A 310 -13.33 9.40 -6.96
N ILE A 311 -12.57 10.08 -6.10
CA ILE A 311 -11.13 9.89 -5.96
C ILE A 311 -10.80 9.66 -4.50
N ASN A 312 -10.19 8.51 -4.20
CA ASN A 312 -9.61 8.20 -2.91
C ASN A 312 -8.09 8.37 -2.96
N ILE A 313 -7.50 8.94 -1.90
CA ILE A 313 -6.11 8.65 -1.56
C ILE A 313 -6.07 7.34 -0.81
N VAL A 314 -5.19 6.43 -1.22
CA VAL A 314 -5.07 5.09 -0.66
C VAL A 314 -3.65 4.84 -0.19
N TRP A 315 -3.50 4.39 1.05
CA TRP A 315 -2.22 3.94 1.60
C TRP A 315 -2.40 2.72 2.51
N SER A 316 -1.27 2.09 2.82
CA SER A 316 -1.21 0.85 3.59
C SER A 316 -0.29 1.02 4.78
N ARG A 317 -0.63 0.39 5.91
CA ARG A 317 0.29 0.21 7.04
C ARG A 317 0.44 -1.26 7.38
N MET A 318 1.66 -1.70 7.65
CA MET A 318 1.94 -3.06 8.12
C MET A 318 1.91 -3.12 9.64
N THR A 319 1.13 -4.05 10.19
CA THR A 319 1.09 -4.36 11.62
C THR A 319 1.65 -5.76 11.89
N ILE A 320 1.88 -6.09 13.16
CA ILE A 320 2.29 -7.45 13.56
C ILE A 320 1.25 -8.50 13.13
N ALA A 321 -0.04 -8.18 13.23
CA ALA A 321 -1.10 -9.05 12.73
C ALA A 321 -0.99 -9.24 11.20
N GLY A 322 -0.63 -8.19 10.46
CA GLY A 322 -0.36 -8.28 9.02
C GLY A 322 0.80 -9.21 8.67
N ILE A 323 1.91 -9.16 9.42
CA ILE A 323 3.03 -10.11 9.27
C ILE A 323 2.56 -11.54 9.52
N LYS A 324 1.81 -11.77 10.61
CA LYS A 324 1.23 -13.08 10.94
C LYS A 324 0.39 -13.63 9.78
N PHE A 325 -0.59 -12.85 9.30
CA PHE A 325 -1.46 -13.28 8.18
C PHE A 325 -0.67 -13.53 6.89
N SER A 326 0.41 -12.79 6.70
CA SER A 326 1.29 -12.96 5.55
C SER A 326 2.02 -14.30 5.59
N LEU A 327 2.76 -14.56 6.68
CA LEU A 327 3.58 -15.76 6.83
C LEU A 327 2.75 -17.05 6.94
N HIS A 328 1.59 -17.00 7.62
CA HIS A 328 0.80 -18.19 7.90
C HIS A 328 -0.28 -18.50 6.85
N SER A 329 -0.45 -17.63 5.85
CA SER A 329 -1.53 -17.79 4.85
C SER A 329 -1.18 -17.16 3.50
N GLN A 330 -0.98 -15.83 3.45
CA GLN A 330 -0.97 -15.15 2.15
C GLN A 330 0.24 -15.46 1.28
N LEU A 331 1.44 -15.64 1.84
CA LEU A 331 2.62 -15.94 1.03
C LEU A 331 2.49 -17.28 0.29
N ASP A 332 1.90 -18.29 0.92
CA ASP A 332 1.62 -19.58 0.29
C ASP A 332 0.57 -19.47 -0.82
N ILE A 333 -0.49 -18.68 -0.57
CA ILE A 333 -1.51 -18.39 -1.58
C ILE A 333 -0.89 -17.65 -2.76
N TYR A 334 -0.11 -16.59 -2.51
CA TYR A 334 0.57 -15.79 -3.52
C TYR A 334 1.50 -16.65 -4.36
N ARG A 335 2.28 -17.55 -3.74
CA ARG A 335 3.12 -18.52 -4.44
C ARG A 335 2.30 -19.46 -5.34
N ARG A 336 1.15 -19.93 -4.86
CA ARG A 336 0.25 -20.81 -5.62
C ARG A 336 -0.34 -20.12 -6.84
N VAL A 337 -0.81 -18.89 -6.69
CA VAL A 337 -1.45 -18.12 -7.79
C VAL A 337 -0.45 -17.26 -8.60
N CYS A 338 0.84 -17.38 -8.31
CA CYS A 338 1.92 -16.58 -8.91
C CYS A 338 1.69 -15.06 -8.80
N ARG A 339 1.16 -14.62 -7.66
CA ARG A 339 1.06 -13.20 -7.30
C ARG A 339 2.40 -12.76 -6.68
N PRO A 340 3.03 -11.68 -7.17
CA PRO A 340 4.25 -11.18 -6.57
C PRO A 340 4.06 -10.76 -5.11
N ASP A 341 5.06 -11.05 -4.27
CA ASP A 341 5.15 -10.48 -2.91
C ASP A 341 5.82 -9.10 -3.00
N SER A 342 5.02 -8.08 -3.34
CA SER A 342 5.50 -6.71 -3.45
C SER A 342 5.95 -6.13 -2.11
N LEU A 343 5.28 -6.51 -1.02
CA LEU A 343 5.58 -5.99 0.33
C LEU A 343 6.86 -6.59 0.93
N ARG A 344 7.36 -7.71 0.39
CA ARG A 344 8.60 -8.37 0.80
C ARG A 344 8.59 -8.71 2.29
N ILE A 345 7.54 -9.42 2.70
CA ILE A 345 7.18 -9.62 4.10
C ILE A 345 8.34 -10.17 4.96
N LYS A 346 9.14 -11.09 4.42
CA LYS A 346 10.32 -11.64 5.12
C LYS A 346 11.37 -10.56 5.43
N ILE A 347 11.58 -9.63 4.50
CA ILE A 347 12.47 -8.46 4.69
C ILE A 347 11.87 -7.49 5.72
N VAL A 348 10.56 -7.22 5.64
CA VAL A 348 9.87 -6.39 6.65
C VAL A 348 10.03 -6.99 8.04
N THR A 349 9.84 -8.30 8.18
CA THR A 349 9.97 -9.02 9.46
C THR A 349 11.37 -8.88 10.03
N PHE A 350 12.40 -9.02 9.18
CA PHE A 350 13.79 -8.85 9.58
C PHE A 350 14.09 -7.44 10.08
N PHE A 351 13.79 -6.40 9.29
CA PHE A 351 14.08 -5.01 9.66
C PHE A 351 13.25 -4.51 10.82
N ALA A 352 12.00 -4.96 10.95
CA ALA A 352 11.17 -4.66 12.13
C ALA A 352 11.79 -5.26 13.40
N THR A 353 12.29 -6.49 13.34
CA THR A 353 12.98 -7.14 14.47
C THR A 353 14.24 -6.37 14.86
N GLU A 354 15.08 -6.00 13.88
CA GLU A 354 16.30 -5.23 14.11
C GLU A 354 16.00 -3.86 14.72
N THR A 355 15.06 -3.12 14.14
CA THR A 355 14.69 -1.77 14.58
C THR A 355 14.18 -1.79 16.02
N LEU A 356 13.34 -2.76 16.35
CA LEU A 356 12.77 -2.87 17.70
C LEU A 356 13.81 -3.34 18.74
N ALA A 357 14.71 -4.25 18.35
CA ALA A 357 15.85 -4.63 19.19
C ALA A 357 16.77 -3.43 19.47
N ALA A 358 17.07 -2.61 18.46
CA ALA A 358 17.86 -1.40 18.62
C ALA A 358 17.20 -0.40 19.57
N LYS A 359 15.87 -0.22 19.50
CA LYS A 359 15.11 0.63 20.44
C LYS A 359 15.25 0.14 21.89
N LEU A 360 15.18 -1.16 22.14
CA LEU A 360 15.33 -1.75 23.47
C LEU A 360 16.77 -1.69 24.02
N SER A 361 17.76 -1.56 23.14
CA SER A 361 19.16 -1.37 23.54
C SER A 361 19.48 0.02 24.12
N ALA A 362 18.60 1.01 23.90
CA ALA A 362 18.83 2.39 24.33
C ALA A 362 18.76 2.54 25.86
N PRO A 363 19.57 3.41 26.50
CA PRO A 363 19.63 3.56 27.98
C PRO A 363 18.32 3.98 28.66
N GLU A 364 17.34 4.47 27.90
CA GLU A 364 16.01 4.89 28.38
C GLU A 364 14.96 3.75 28.35
N SER A 365 15.38 2.49 28.15
CA SER A 365 14.52 1.35 27.78
C SER A 365 13.66 0.70 28.88
N ALA A 366 13.64 1.24 30.10
CA ALA A 366 13.03 0.57 31.25
C ALA A 366 11.48 0.48 31.23
N PHE A 367 10.78 1.11 30.28
CA PHE A 367 9.31 1.28 30.30
C PHE A 367 8.53 0.62 29.15
N TYR A 368 9.18 -0.20 28.32
CA TYR A 368 8.60 -0.69 27.05
C TYR A 368 8.05 -2.12 27.12
N MET A 369 6.97 -2.35 27.87
CA MET A 369 6.37 -3.70 27.95
C MET A 369 5.72 -4.11 26.62
N GLU A 370 5.07 -3.18 25.92
CA GLU A 370 4.41 -3.43 24.63
C GLU A 370 5.45 -3.77 23.56
N GLU A 371 6.53 -3.00 23.44
CA GLU A 371 7.61 -3.27 22.49
C GLU A 371 8.34 -4.59 22.77
N LYS A 372 8.42 -5.02 24.04
CA LYS A 372 8.95 -6.35 24.37
C LYS A 372 8.03 -7.46 23.86
N ASP A 373 6.72 -7.31 24.03
CA ASP A 373 5.73 -8.27 23.52
C ASP A 373 5.75 -8.29 21.98
N GLU A 374 5.87 -7.13 21.35
CA GLU A 374 6.02 -6.99 19.90
C GLU A 374 7.31 -7.65 19.39
N LEU A 375 8.44 -7.43 20.06
CA LEU A 375 9.71 -8.07 19.71
C LEU A 375 9.66 -9.58 19.88
N ALA A 376 8.99 -10.09 20.93
CA ALA A 376 8.81 -11.52 21.14
C ALA A 376 8.02 -12.17 19.98
N LEU A 377 6.98 -11.50 19.49
CA LEU A 377 6.20 -11.94 18.33
C LEU A 377 7.05 -11.88 17.05
N LEU A 378 7.77 -10.78 16.81
CA LEU A 378 8.66 -10.64 15.67
C LEU A 378 9.78 -11.68 15.65
N LEU A 379 10.38 -12.00 16.80
CA LEU A 379 11.34 -13.10 16.93
C LEU A 379 10.70 -14.45 16.61
N THR A 380 9.47 -14.69 17.03
CA THR A 380 8.75 -15.92 16.66
C THR A 380 8.62 -16.04 15.15
N PHE A 381 8.18 -14.97 14.48
CA PHE A 381 8.05 -14.92 13.03
C PHE A 381 9.38 -14.99 12.28
N LEU A 382 10.40 -14.27 12.75
CA LEU A 382 11.74 -14.32 12.16
C LEU A 382 12.33 -15.72 12.29
N LYS A 383 12.13 -16.40 13.43
CA LYS A 383 12.56 -17.79 13.60
C LYS A 383 11.90 -18.72 12.58
N GLU A 384 10.59 -18.58 12.33
CA GLU A 384 9.89 -19.35 11.31
C GLU A 384 10.49 -19.12 9.91
N VAL A 385 10.74 -17.85 9.57
CA VAL A 385 11.43 -17.49 8.31
C VAL A 385 12.80 -18.14 8.22
N LEU A 386 13.62 -18.05 9.28
CA LEU A 386 14.95 -18.66 9.29
C LEU A 386 14.89 -20.17 9.13
N VAL A 387 13.95 -20.85 9.81
CA VAL A 387 13.76 -22.31 9.70
C VAL A 387 13.37 -22.71 8.28
N GLU A 388 12.46 -21.97 7.63
CA GLU A 388 12.09 -22.22 6.23
C GLU A 388 13.29 -22.08 5.27
N GLU A 389 14.22 -21.17 5.58
CA GLU A 389 15.36 -20.80 4.73
C GLU A 389 16.63 -21.60 5.04
N TRP A 390 16.60 -22.48 6.04
CA TRP A 390 17.77 -23.19 6.54
C TRP A 390 18.11 -24.46 5.76
N SER A 391 19.39 -24.81 5.77
CA SER A 391 19.92 -26.08 5.27
C SER A 391 21.13 -26.48 6.12
N SER A 392 21.30 -27.79 6.36
CA SER A 392 22.49 -28.34 7.03
C SER A 392 23.79 -28.05 6.28
N GLU A 393 23.69 -27.72 5.00
CA GLU A 393 24.82 -27.39 4.12
C GLU A 393 24.97 -25.87 3.91
N CYS A 394 24.27 -25.02 4.69
CA CYS A 394 24.28 -23.56 4.52
C CYS A 394 25.71 -22.98 4.49
N GLN A 395 26.60 -23.45 5.38
CA GLN A 395 27.99 -23.01 5.43
C GLN A 395 28.81 -23.35 4.17
N LYS A 396 28.42 -24.38 3.42
CA LYS A 396 29.08 -24.78 2.16
C LYS A 396 28.37 -24.22 0.92
N THR A 397 27.18 -23.65 1.11
CA THR A 397 26.37 -23.15 0.00
C THR A 397 26.96 -21.83 -0.51
N PRO A 398 27.18 -21.68 -1.83
CA PRO A 398 27.75 -20.45 -2.35
C PRO A 398 26.84 -19.26 -2.07
N CYS A 399 27.45 -18.17 -1.62
CA CYS A 399 26.77 -16.91 -1.40
C CYS A 399 26.88 -16.04 -2.66
N ALA A 400 25.74 -15.57 -3.16
CA ALA A 400 25.70 -14.52 -4.19
C ALA A 400 26.19 -13.16 -3.64
N GLY A 401 26.25 -13.02 -2.31
CA GLY A 401 26.53 -11.78 -1.60
C GLY A 401 25.27 -10.95 -1.47
N LEU A 402 24.92 -10.53 -0.24
CA LEU A 402 23.81 -9.63 -0.03
C LEU A 402 24.24 -8.20 -0.34
N PRO A 403 23.59 -7.52 -1.31
CA PRO A 403 23.88 -6.11 -1.51
C PRO A 403 23.28 -5.23 -0.41
N TRP A 404 22.39 -5.76 0.43
CA TRP A 404 21.70 -5.01 1.49
C TRP A 404 22.13 -5.35 2.92
N LEU A 405 23.04 -6.31 3.09
CA LEU A 405 23.55 -6.73 4.39
C LEU A 405 25.08 -6.79 4.32
N PHE A 406 25.74 -5.63 4.29
CA PHE A 406 27.20 -5.58 4.40
C PHE A 406 27.63 -5.39 5.86
N ASN A 407 28.54 -6.24 6.31
CA ASN A 407 29.12 -6.20 7.64
C ASN A 407 30.51 -5.54 7.62
N HIS A 408 30.63 -4.37 8.25
CA HIS A 408 31.92 -3.83 8.70
C HIS A 408 31.87 -3.52 10.20
N GLY A 409 31.81 -4.57 11.04
CA GLY A 409 32.20 -4.47 12.44
C GLY A 409 31.13 -3.92 13.39
N GLY A 410 29.99 -4.61 13.50
CA GLY A 410 29.07 -4.43 14.63
C GLY A 410 27.72 -3.78 14.31
N GLY A 411 27.29 -3.79 13.04
CA GLY A 411 25.97 -3.37 12.59
C GLY A 411 25.80 -3.56 11.07
N VAL A 412 24.58 -3.38 10.55
CA VAL A 412 24.32 -3.28 9.10
C VAL A 412 24.92 -1.96 8.59
N ILE A 413 26.14 -2.03 8.07
CA ILE A 413 26.89 -0.87 7.59
C ILE A 413 27.08 -1.03 6.07
N GLY A 414 26.00 -0.76 5.35
CA GLY A 414 25.98 -0.70 3.89
C GLY A 414 24.68 -1.25 3.31
N LEU A 415 23.79 -0.35 2.90
CA LEU A 415 22.63 -0.71 2.10
C LEU A 415 22.96 -0.42 0.63
N ALA A 416 22.64 -1.34 -0.27
CA ALA A 416 22.68 -1.05 -1.69
C ALA A 416 21.86 0.21 -2.01
N GLU A 417 22.36 1.00 -2.96
CA GLU A 417 21.73 2.26 -3.40
C GLU A 417 20.39 2.03 -4.13
N SER A 418 19.99 0.77 -4.40
CA SER A 418 18.80 0.45 -5.18
C SER A 418 18.17 -0.91 -4.83
N ALA A 419 16.84 -1.00 -4.91
CA ALA A 419 16.08 -2.27 -4.85
C ALA A 419 16.40 -3.25 -5.99
N SER A 420 17.12 -2.84 -7.05
CA SER A 420 17.57 -3.75 -8.13
C SER A 420 18.44 -4.91 -7.64
N CYS A 421 18.91 -4.81 -6.40
CA CYS A 421 19.72 -5.77 -5.71
C CYS A 421 18.93 -6.89 -5.02
N LEU A 422 17.60 -6.78 -4.98
CA LEU A 422 16.70 -7.76 -4.40
C LEU A 422 16.27 -8.79 -5.43
N TYR A 423 16.21 -10.06 -5.01
CA TYR A 423 15.84 -11.16 -5.89
C TYR A 423 14.36 -11.51 -5.78
N ASP A 424 13.78 -11.84 -6.92
CA ASP A 424 12.42 -12.37 -7.03
C ASP A 424 12.47 -13.75 -7.70
N CYS A 425 11.61 -14.64 -7.23
CA CYS A 425 11.40 -15.93 -7.87
C CYS A 425 10.88 -15.73 -9.29
N SER A 426 11.59 -16.27 -10.26
CA SER A 426 11.28 -16.17 -11.69
C SER A 426 10.01 -16.94 -12.09
N PHE A 427 9.50 -17.81 -11.21
CA PHE A 427 8.26 -18.55 -11.43
C PHE A 427 7.05 -17.85 -10.81
N CYS A 428 7.06 -17.66 -9.48
CA CYS A 428 5.88 -17.17 -8.76
C CYS A 428 5.91 -15.66 -8.47
N GLY A 429 7.04 -14.99 -8.67
CA GLY A 429 7.21 -13.57 -8.34
C GLY A 429 7.39 -13.28 -6.85
N ALA A 430 7.45 -14.29 -5.97
CA ALA A 430 7.71 -14.08 -4.55
C ALA A 430 9.12 -13.52 -4.32
N SER A 431 9.28 -12.65 -3.33
CA SER A 431 10.57 -12.14 -2.91
C SER A 431 11.44 -13.27 -2.35
N ILE A 432 12.71 -13.30 -2.75
CA ILE A 432 13.72 -14.21 -2.22
C ILE A 432 14.44 -13.49 -1.08
N PHE A 433 14.30 -14.02 0.14
CA PHE A 433 14.91 -13.45 1.34
C PHE A 433 16.36 -13.92 1.51
N GLN A 434 16.60 -15.23 1.64
CA GLN A 434 17.92 -15.77 1.99
C GLN A 434 18.37 -16.93 1.10
N SER A 435 17.66 -18.05 1.09
CA SER A 435 18.07 -19.25 0.37
C SER A 435 17.25 -19.38 -0.92
N PHE A 436 17.89 -19.78 -2.01
CA PHE A 436 17.24 -19.92 -3.31
C PHE A 436 17.98 -20.90 -4.22
N PHE A 437 17.43 -21.13 -5.40
CA PHE A 437 18.05 -21.96 -6.42
C PHE A 437 18.28 -21.14 -7.69
N GLN A 438 19.49 -21.21 -8.22
CA GLN A 438 19.86 -20.58 -9.48
C GLN A 438 19.98 -21.63 -10.59
N CYS A 439 19.48 -21.30 -11.77
CA CYS A 439 19.68 -22.14 -12.95
C CYS A 439 21.14 -22.11 -13.44
N THR A 440 21.74 -23.28 -13.66
CA THR A 440 23.10 -23.42 -14.21
C THR A 440 23.13 -23.97 -15.64
N GLY A 441 21.98 -24.38 -16.18
CA GLY A 441 21.85 -24.97 -17.51
C GLY A 441 21.72 -23.99 -18.67
N GLY A 442 22.11 -22.73 -18.48
CA GLY A 442 22.08 -21.70 -19.53
C GLY A 442 20.68 -21.25 -19.97
N CYS A 443 19.64 -21.52 -19.16
CA CYS A 443 18.32 -20.94 -19.43
C CYS A 443 18.36 -19.43 -19.23
N ILE A 444 17.64 -18.70 -20.09
CA ILE A 444 17.51 -17.24 -20.01
C ILE A 444 16.04 -16.84 -19.96
N LEU A 445 15.73 -15.82 -19.17
CA LEU A 445 14.37 -15.27 -19.12
C LEU A 445 14.13 -14.32 -20.30
N PRO A 446 13.07 -14.51 -21.10
CA PRO A 446 12.74 -13.60 -22.19
C PRO A 446 12.43 -12.17 -21.72
N SER A 447 11.86 -12.04 -20.51
CA SER A 447 11.35 -10.80 -19.94
C SER A 447 12.41 -9.94 -19.23
N LYS A 448 13.51 -10.54 -18.77
CA LYS A 448 14.65 -9.85 -18.13
C LYS A 448 15.92 -10.27 -18.86
N ARG A 449 16.28 -9.53 -19.92
CA ARG A 449 17.42 -9.85 -20.83
C ARG A 449 18.66 -10.23 -20.00
N ASN A 450 19.23 -11.40 -20.29
CA ASN A 450 20.51 -11.92 -19.75
C ASN A 450 20.58 -12.21 -18.25
N THR A 451 19.46 -12.41 -17.53
CA THR A 451 19.51 -12.95 -16.16
C THR A 451 19.17 -14.44 -16.11
N LEU A 452 19.92 -15.18 -15.30
CA LEU A 452 19.63 -16.58 -15.01
C LEU A 452 18.34 -16.68 -14.17
N PRO A 453 17.45 -17.64 -14.46
CA PRO A 453 16.28 -17.89 -13.62
C PRO A 453 16.65 -18.21 -12.18
N LEU A 454 15.95 -17.56 -11.24
CA LEU A 454 16.04 -17.79 -9.81
C LEU A 454 14.74 -18.41 -9.31
N PHE A 455 14.80 -19.35 -8.38
CA PHE A 455 13.62 -20.01 -7.81
C PHE A 455 13.69 -19.95 -6.28
N CYS A 456 12.59 -19.53 -5.64
CA CYS A 456 12.47 -19.63 -4.19
C CYS A 456 12.35 -21.09 -3.74
N ILE A 457 12.69 -21.36 -2.47
CA ILE A 457 12.66 -22.69 -1.87
C ILE A 457 11.28 -23.34 -2.02
N GLY A 458 10.21 -22.59 -1.71
CA GLY A 458 8.84 -23.09 -1.81
C GLY A 458 8.48 -23.59 -3.22
N CYS A 459 8.90 -22.88 -4.28
CA CYS A 459 8.68 -23.34 -5.66
C CYS A 459 9.42 -24.65 -5.94
N VAL A 460 10.67 -24.77 -5.51
CA VAL A 460 11.47 -25.99 -5.74
C VAL A 460 10.94 -27.16 -4.91
N ALA A 461 10.50 -26.92 -3.67
CA ALA A 461 9.87 -27.92 -2.82
C ALA A 461 8.56 -28.47 -3.42
N GLU A 462 7.81 -27.65 -4.16
CA GLU A 462 6.64 -28.06 -4.94
C GLU A 462 6.99 -28.72 -6.29
N GLY A 463 8.28 -28.94 -6.59
CA GLY A 463 8.76 -29.58 -7.83
C GLY A 463 8.88 -28.63 -9.03
N ARG A 464 8.78 -27.32 -8.84
CA ARG A 464 8.91 -26.33 -9.92
C ARG A 464 10.38 -26.07 -10.24
N SER A 465 10.74 -26.07 -11.52
CA SER A 465 12.12 -25.87 -11.98
C SER A 465 12.18 -25.33 -13.43
N CYS A 466 13.39 -25.00 -13.91
CA CYS A 466 13.63 -24.78 -15.34
C CYS A 466 13.36 -26.08 -16.13
N LYS A 467 13.07 -25.97 -17.44
CA LYS A 467 13.05 -27.13 -18.34
C LYS A 467 14.35 -27.95 -18.33
N CYS A 468 15.47 -27.29 -18.01
CA CYS A 468 16.78 -27.91 -17.94
C CYS A 468 16.98 -28.84 -16.73
N GLY A 469 16.17 -28.71 -15.68
CA GLY A 469 16.35 -29.40 -14.39
C GLY A 469 17.64 -29.07 -13.63
N GLN A 470 18.51 -28.20 -14.16
CA GLN A 470 19.82 -27.88 -13.58
C GLN A 470 19.71 -26.66 -12.67
N LEU A 471 19.51 -26.93 -11.39
CA LEU A 471 19.43 -25.94 -10.31
C LEU A 471 20.56 -26.15 -9.31
N MET A 472 21.19 -25.06 -8.88
CA MET A 472 22.19 -25.03 -7.82
C MET A 472 21.63 -24.26 -6.60
N PRO A 473 21.72 -24.80 -5.38
CA PRO A 473 21.37 -24.06 -4.18
C PRO A 473 22.34 -22.90 -3.97
N MET A 474 21.80 -21.76 -3.59
CA MET A 474 22.51 -20.51 -3.38
C MET A 474 21.98 -19.84 -2.12
N GLN A 475 22.81 -19.03 -1.49
CA GLN A 475 22.39 -18.13 -0.43
C GLN A 475 22.64 -16.68 -0.82
N CYS A 476 21.82 -15.80 -0.29
CA CYS A 476 21.98 -14.37 -0.42
C CYS A 476 23.23 -13.92 0.38
N CYS A 477 23.30 -14.22 1.68
CA CYS A 477 24.50 -13.99 2.51
C CYS A 477 24.90 -15.23 3.31
N ASN A 478 25.94 -15.08 4.14
CA ASN A 478 26.25 -16.10 5.13
C ASN A 478 25.11 -16.18 6.16
N PHE A 479 24.49 -17.35 6.26
CA PHE A 479 23.36 -17.59 7.16
C PHE A 479 23.64 -17.21 8.62
N GLN A 480 24.90 -17.31 9.07
CA GLN A 480 25.31 -16.93 10.41
C GLN A 480 25.06 -15.44 10.72
N GLU A 481 25.10 -14.57 9.72
CA GLU A 481 24.83 -13.14 9.90
C GLU A 481 23.38 -12.90 10.33
N LEU A 482 22.44 -13.66 9.76
CA LEU A 482 21.03 -13.61 10.15
C LEU A 482 20.80 -14.17 11.56
N LEU A 483 21.48 -15.26 11.91
CA LEU A 483 21.46 -15.82 13.27
C LEU A 483 22.02 -14.84 14.31
N ASN A 484 23.07 -14.10 13.97
CA ASN A 484 23.64 -13.09 14.87
C ASN A 484 22.64 -11.97 15.17
N VAL A 485 21.90 -11.50 14.15
CA VAL A 485 20.84 -10.49 14.33
C VAL A 485 19.72 -11.05 15.21
N TYR A 486 19.26 -12.28 14.91
CA TYR A 486 18.25 -12.96 15.74
C TYR A 486 18.70 -13.07 17.21
N ASN A 487 19.90 -13.58 17.44
CA ASN A 487 20.43 -13.84 18.78
C ASN A 487 20.66 -12.55 19.57
N LEU A 488 21.10 -11.48 18.90
CA LEU A 488 21.22 -10.16 19.52
C LEU A 488 19.84 -9.66 19.97
N ALA A 489 18.83 -9.72 19.10
CA ALA A 489 17.46 -9.33 19.43
C ALA A 489 16.87 -10.19 20.56
N ALA A 490 17.07 -11.51 20.52
CA ALA A 490 16.64 -12.45 21.56
C ALA A 490 17.26 -12.16 22.93
N SER A 491 18.50 -11.67 22.97
CA SER A 491 19.19 -11.33 24.22
C SER A 491 18.52 -10.20 25.00
N TYR A 492 17.79 -9.28 24.35
CA TYR A 492 17.05 -8.21 25.02
C TYR A 492 15.78 -8.71 25.73
N LEU A 493 15.38 -9.96 25.48
CA LEU A 493 14.23 -10.62 26.10
C LEU A 493 14.64 -11.81 26.97
N ASP A 494 15.94 -11.97 27.26
CA ASP A 494 16.49 -13.13 27.98
C ASP A 494 16.14 -14.49 27.33
N ILE A 495 15.92 -14.50 26.01
CA ILE A 495 15.65 -15.72 25.24
C ILE A 495 16.97 -16.40 24.86
N LEU A 496 17.04 -17.72 25.00
CA LEU A 496 18.24 -18.50 24.68
C LEU A 496 18.62 -18.35 23.19
N PRO A 497 19.92 -18.22 22.87
CA PRO A 497 20.38 -18.09 21.50
C PRO A 497 20.19 -19.39 20.71
N ILE A 498 19.98 -19.24 19.40
CA ILE A 498 20.07 -20.31 18.42
C ILE A 498 21.54 -20.46 18.05
N ASN A 499 22.22 -21.45 18.62
CA ASN A 499 23.63 -21.73 18.36
C ASN A 499 23.85 -22.66 17.16
N ASP A 500 22.88 -23.54 16.89
CA ASP A 500 22.74 -24.39 15.71
C ASP A 500 21.23 -24.63 15.49
N MET A 501 20.77 -24.71 14.24
CA MET A 501 19.39 -25.09 13.90
C MET A 501 19.29 -26.54 13.46
#